data_AF-A0A524MRU6-F1
#
_entry.id   AF-A0A524MRU6-F1
#
_cell.length_a   1.000
_cell.length_b   1.000
_cell.length_c   1.000
_cell.angle_alpha   90.00
_cell.angle_beta   90.00
_cell.angle_gamma   90.00
#
_symmetry.space_group_name_H-M   'P 1'
#
loop_
_entity.id
_entity.type
_entity.pdbx_description
1 polymer ?
#
loop_
_entity_poly.entity_id
_entity_poly.type
_entity_poly.pdbx_seq_one_letter_code
_entity_poly.pdbx_strand_id
1 'polypeptide(L)'
;MLSTLDIGNFFLFISGFLMIYTAYKDRAVLTGYNFTGSLMLAIGITFVIVFYLQEGYYVSTFLTIPNYLYWIVVLTALLQQKRKQVK
;
A
#
# COMPACT_ATOMS: atom_id res chain seq x y z
N MET A 1 0.86 23.53 2.18
CA MET A 1 1.48 24.01 0.94
C MET A 1 1.36 22.89 -0.08
N LEU A 2 0.79 23.16 -1.26
CA LEU A 2 0.76 22.18 -2.36
C LEU A 2 2.16 22.08 -2.96
N SER A 3 2.63 20.86 -3.15
CA SER A 3 3.98 20.52 -3.59
C SER A 3 3.94 19.59 -4.80
N THR A 4 5.04 19.51 -5.54
CA THR A 4 5.18 18.54 -6.64
C THR A 4 5.05 17.09 -6.15
N LEU A 5 5.36 16.84 -4.88
CA LEU A 5 5.14 15.57 -4.19
C LEU A 5 3.66 15.18 -4.13
N ASP A 6 2.76 16.14 -3.93
CA ASP A 6 1.31 15.89 -3.89
C ASP A 6 0.78 15.39 -5.24
N ILE A 7 1.36 15.87 -6.36
CA ILE A 7 0.99 15.41 -7.71
C ILE A 7 1.37 13.93 -7.87
N GLY A 8 2.58 13.54 -7.46
CA GLY A 8 3.01 12.14 -7.48
C GLY A 8 2.13 11.26 -6.59
N ASN A 9 1.86 11.72 -5.37
CA ASN A 9 0.98 11.00 -4.44
C ASN A 9 -0.46 10.92 -4.93
N PHE A 10 -0.95 11.87 -5.72
CA PHE A 10 -2.28 11.80 -6.33
C PHE A 10 -2.40 10.65 -7.35
N PHE A 11 -1.37 10.41 -8.16
CA PHE A 11 -1.36 9.23 -9.04
C PHE A 11 -1.31 7.93 -8.23
N LEU A 12 -0.51 7.89 -7.15
CA LEU A 12 -0.46 6.74 -6.23
C LEU A 12 -1.79 6.51 -5.49
N PHE A 13 -2.51 7.58 -5.18
CA PHE A 13 -3.83 7.53 -4.58
C PHE A 13 -4.81 6.81 -5.51
N ILE A 14 -4.90 7.26 -6.77
CA ILE A 14 -5.75 6.63 -7.79
C ILE A 14 -5.33 5.17 -8.01
N SER A 15 -4.03 4.91 -8.19
CA SER A 15 -3.54 3.56 -8.41
C SER A 15 -3.85 2.66 -7.21
N GLY A 16 -3.73 3.15 -5.98
CA GLY A 16 -4.05 2.43 -4.76
C GLY A 16 -5.51 1.95 -4.74
N PHE A 17 -6.46 2.84 -5.09
CA PHE A 17 -7.87 2.44 -5.21
C PHE A 17 -8.11 1.43 -6.33
N LEU A 18 -7.50 1.62 -7.50
CA LEU A 18 -7.63 0.67 -8.60
C LEU A 18 -7.07 -0.71 -8.22
N MET A 19 -5.93 -0.74 -7.54
CA MET A 19 -5.31 -1.97 -7.06
C MET A 19 -6.18 -2.67 -6.01
N ILE A 20 -6.76 -1.93 -5.05
CA ILE A 20 -7.73 -2.46 -4.08
C ILE A 20 -8.95 -3.03 -4.80
N TYR A 21 -9.50 -2.29 -5.76
CA TYR A 21 -10.66 -2.72 -6.54
C TYR A 21 -10.38 -4.00 -7.33
N THR A 22 -9.22 -4.07 -8.00
CA THR A 22 -8.79 -5.26 -8.74
C THR A 22 -8.63 -6.44 -7.79
N ALA A 23 -7.97 -6.26 -6.65
CA ALA A 23 -7.83 -7.32 -5.64
C ALA A 23 -9.17 -7.74 -5.00
N TYR A 24 -10.15 -6.85 -4.96
CA TYR A 24 -11.50 -7.17 -4.51
C TYR A 24 -12.24 -8.03 -5.54
N LYS A 25 -12.14 -7.69 -6.83
CA LYS A 25 -12.76 -8.43 -7.93
C LYS A 25 -12.11 -9.78 -8.20
N ASP A 26 -10.78 -9.82 -8.19
CA ASP A 26 -10.00 -11.03 -8.40
C ASP A 26 -8.93 -11.15 -7.32
N ARG A 27 -9.13 -12.09 -6.40
CA ARG A 27 -8.20 -12.34 -5.30
C ARG A 27 -6.93 -13.05 -5.75
N ALA A 28 -6.92 -13.65 -6.95
CA ALA A 28 -5.75 -14.36 -7.47
C ALA A 28 -4.58 -13.41 -7.72
N VAL A 29 -4.83 -12.13 -8.02
CA VAL A 29 -3.75 -11.13 -8.20
C VAL A 29 -2.86 -10.99 -6.95
N LEU A 30 -3.38 -11.31 -5.76
CA LEU A 30 -2.64 -11.22 -4.51
C LEU A 30 -1.61 -12.36 -4.33
N THR A 31 -1.71 -13.45 -5.11
CA THR A 31 -0.78 -14.59 -5.03
C THR A 31 0.54 -14.34 -5.78
N GLY A 32 0.55 -13.36 -6.69
CA GLY A 32 1.75 -13.02 -7.47
C GLY A 32 2.84 -12.28 -6.69
N TYR A 33 2.55 -11.86 -5.45
CA TYR A 33 3.48 -11.10 -4.62
C TYR A 33 4.32 -12.00 -3.71
N ASN A 34 5.55 -11.57 -3.42
CA ASN A 34 6.42 -12.20 -2.44
C ASN A 34 6.30 -11.51 -1.07
N PHE A 35 6.22 -12.30 0.00
CA PHE A 35 6.04 -11.79 1.37
C PHE A 35 7.13 -10.80 1.80
N THR A 36 8.41 -11.11 1.56
CA THR A 36 9.53 -10.26 1.96
C THR A 36 9.48 -8.92 1.24
N GLY A 37 9.27 -8.93 -0.08
CA GLY A 37 9.14 -7.71 -0.88
C GLY A 37 7.94 -6.85 -0.46
N SER A 38 6.78 -7.48 -0.25
CA SER A 38 5.59 -6.78 0.24
C SER A 38 5.77 -6.19 1.64
N LEU A 39 6.53 -6.87 2.51
CA LEU A 39 6.81 -6.39 3.87
C LEU A 39 7.73 -5.18 3.83
N MET A 40 8.78 -5.22 3.01
CA MET A 40 9.68 -4.08 2.80
C MET A 40 8.93 -2.86 2.25
N LEU A 41 8.00 -3.06 1.31
CA LEU A 41 7.18 -1.97 0.77
C LEU A 41 6.25 -1.38 1.81
N ALA A 42 5.55 -2.20 2.59
CA ALA A 42 4.69 -1.71 3.67
C ALA A 42 5.48 -0.87 4.68
N ILE A 43 6.64 -1.37 5.13
CA ILE A 43 7.53 -0.66 6.06
C ILE A 43 8.06 0.64 5.44
N GLY A 44 8.52 0.59 4.18
CA GLY A 44 9.01 1.77 3.48
C GLY A 44 7.96 2.87 3.40
N ILE A 45 6.71 2.51 3.06
CA ILE A 45 5.60 3.46 3.01
C ILE A 45 5.26 3.98 4.41
N THR A 46 5.34 3.16 5.47
CA THR A 46 5.20 3.63 6.86
C THR A 46 6.20 4.74 7.18
N PHE A 47 7.48 4.56 6.85
CA PHE A 47 8.49 5.60 7.09
C PHE A 47 8.22 6.87 6.27
N VAL A 48 7.78 6.73 5.02
CA VAL A 48 7.38 7.89 4.19
C VAL A 48 6.22 8.65 4.82
N ILE A 49 5.20 7.96 5.34
CA ILE A 49 4.06 8.59 6.03
C ILE A 49 4.52 9.32 7.30
N VAL A 50 5.40 8.71 8.10
CA VAL A 50 5.96 9.34 9.30
C VAL A 50 6.72 10.61 8.94
N PHE A 51 7.56 10.56 7.90
CA PHE A 51 8.27 11.73 7.38
C PHE A 51 7.29 12.82 6.93
N TYR A 52 6.25 12.48 6.17
CA TYR A 52 5.23 13.45 5.75
C TYR A 52 4.52 14.11 6.93
N LEU A 53 4.22 13.36 7.99
CA LEU A 53 3.61 13.91 9.20
C LEU A 53 4.56 14.85 9.95
N GLN A 54 5.86 14.52 10.02
CA GLN A 54 6.87 15.36 10.65
C GLN A 54 7.09 16.68 9.91
N GLU A 55 7.10 16.65 8.57
CA GLU A 55 7.27 17.83 7.71
C GLU A 55 5.96 18.61 7.46
N GLY A 56 4.83 18.15 8.01
CA GLY A 56 3.53 18.80 7.83
C GLY A 56 2.89 18.63 6.44
N TYR A 57 3.31 17.63 5.68
CA TYR A 57 2.75 17.28 4.36
C TYR A 57 1.46 16.46 4.46
N TYR A 58 0.44 17.00 5.14
CA TYR A 58 -0.81 16.27 5.42
C TYR A 58 -1.59 15.82 4.18
N VAL A 59 -1.54 16.60 3.09
CA VAL A 59 -2.20 16.24 1.82
C VAL A 59 -1.53 14.99 1.23
N SER A 60 -0.20 15.01 1.10
CA SER A 60 0.59 13.84 0.68
C SER A 60 0.35 12.64 1.60
N THR A 61 0.31 12.82 2.93
CA THR A 61 -0.04 11.74 3.87
C THR A 61 -1.37 11.10 3.50
N PHE A 62 -2.43 11.89 3.34
CA PHE A 62 -3.75 11.39 2.96
C PHE A 62 -3.73 10.67 1.62
N LEU A 63 -3.05 11.24 0.62
CA LEU A 63 -2.94 10.68 -0.72
C LEU A 63 -2.19 9.34 -0.75
N THR A 64 -1.28 9.08 0.19
CA THR A 64 -0.55 7.81 0.27
C THR A 64 -1.34 6.69 0.96
N ILE A 65 -2.39 7.01 1.74
CA ILE A 65 -3.15 6.01 2.53
C ILE A 65 -3.68 4.83 1.69
N PRO A 66 -4.34 5.01 0.53
CA PRO A 66 -4.87 3.88 -0.23
C PRO A 66 -3.78 2.92 -0.71
N ASN A 67 -2.62 3.47 -1.12
CA ASN A 67 -1.48 2.67 -1.53
C ASN A 67 -0.94 1.85 -0.34
N TYR A 68 -0.78 2.50 0.82
CA TYR A 68 -0.38 1.81 2.06
C TYR A 68 -1.34 0.68 2.43
N LEU A 69 -2.66 0.96 2.45
CA LEU A 69 -3.70 -0.02 2.78
C LEU A 69 -3.67 -1.22 1.84
N TYR A 70 -3.43 -1.00 0.54
CA TYR A 70 -3.27 -2.10 -0.41
C TYR A 70 -2.15 -3.07 0.01
N TRP A 71 -0.98 -2.57 0.40
CA TRP A 71 0.13 -3.43 0.81
C TRP A 71 -0.16 -4.19 2.11
N ILE A 72 -0.94 -3.60 3.02
CA ILE A 72 -1.45 -4.31 4.20
C ILE A 72 -2.39 -5.46 3.78
N VAL A 73 -3.25 -5.25 2.78
CA VAL A 73 -4.12 -6.30 2.23
C VAL A 73 -3.29 -7.42 1.61
N VAL A 74 -2.26 -7.10 0.82
CA VAL A 74 -1.34 -8.10 0.23
C VAL A 74 -0.68 -8.93 1.32
N LEU A 75 -0.07 -8.29 2.32
CA LEU A 75 0.58 -8.99 3.43
C LEU A 75 -0.38 -9.92 4.17
N THR A 76 -1.59 -9.44 4.44
CA THR A 76 -2.63 -10.23 5.11
C THR A 76 -3.02 -11.45 4.27
N ALA A 77 -3.18 -11.29 2.96
CA ALA A 77 -3.50 -12.39 2.06
C ALA A 77 -2.37 -13.44 2.00
N LEU A 78 -1.11 -13.01 1.93
CA LEU A 78 0.05 -13.91 1.92
C LEU A 78 0.18 -14.68 3.24
N LEU A 79 -0.07 -14.03 4.38
CA LEU A 79 -0.09 -14.69 5.69
C LEU A 79 -1.20 -15.74 5.77
N GLN A 80 -2.40 -15.44 5.25
CA GLN A 80 -3.50 -16.40 5.21
C GLN A 80 -3.20 -17.58 4.29
N GLN A 81 -2.57 -17.36 3.13
CA GLN A 81 -2.16 -18.42 2.21
C GLN A 81 -1.13 -19.36 2.86
N LYS A 82 -0.07 -18.80 3.47
CA LYS A 82 0.90 -19.61 4.23
C LYS A 82 0.24 -20.47 5.30
N ARG A 83 -0.72 -19.90 6.06
CA ARG A 83 -1.48 -20.66 7.07
C ARG A 83 -2.31 -21.81 6.48
N LYS A 84 -2.87 -21.64 5.27
CA LYS A 84 -3.64 -22.69 4.58
C LYS A 84 -2.75 -23.80 4.01
N GLN A 85 -1.51 -23.50 3.62
CA GLN A 85 -0.55 -24.50 3.10
C GLN A 85 0.08 -25.35 4.21
N VAL A 86 0.10 -24.86 5.44
CA VAL A 86 0.66 -25.57 6.61
C VAL A 86 -0.38 -26.47 7.30
N LYS A 87 -1.66 -26.36 6.93
CA LYS A 87 -2.73 -27.28 7.34
C LYS A 87 -2.90 -28.39 6.32
#